data_AF-A0A2B7YHS6-F1
#
_entry.id   AF-A0A2B7YHS6-F1
#
_cell.length_a   1.000
_cell.length_b   1.000
_cell.length_c   1.000
_cell.angle_alpha   90.00
_cell.angle_beta   90.00
_cell.angle_gamma   90.00
#
_symmetry.space_group_name_H-M   'P 1'
#
loop_
_entity.id
_entity.type
_entity.pdbx_description
1 polymer ?
#
loop_
_entity_poly.entity_id
_entity_poly.type
_entity_poly.pdbx_seq_one_letter_code
_entity_poly.pdbx_strand_id
1 'polypeptide(L)' 'MKQIYFKNNAYMYLFALLETTGKIQLDLLGITYNHYNNENLANNWYKNIKREIINTEFINLDEAIKNLDKLYSVIIG' A
#
# COMPACT_ATOMS: atom_id res chain seq x y z
N MET A 1 0.96 -4.00 -13.73
CA MET A 1 -0.44 -4.36 -14.03
C MET A 1 -1.09 -3.17 -14.73
N LYS A 2 -1.76 -3.34 -15.88
CA LYS A 2 -2.44 -2.22 -16.55
C LYS A 2 -3.72 -1.89 -15.77
N GLN A 3 -3.73 -0.73 -15.12
CA GLN A 3 -4.82 -0.25 -14.27
C GLN A 3 -6.01 0.20 -15.11
N ILE A 4 -6.90 -0.74 -15.47
CA ILE A 4 -8.13 -0.42 -16.24
C ILE A 4 -9.38 -0.31 -15.35
N TYR A 5 -9.31 -0.82 -14.11
CA TYR A 5 -10.45 -0.89 -13.19
C TYR A 5 -10.47 0.24 -12.15
N PHE A 6 -9.33 0.90 -11.92
CA PHE A 6 -9.22 1.97 -10.92
C PHE A 6 -8.97 3.32 -11.59
N LYS A 7 -9.48 4.39 -10.98
CA LYS A 7 -9.30 5.77 -11.46
C LYS A 7 -7.82 6.15 -11.57
N ASN A 8 -6.99 5.69 -10.64
CA ASN A 8 -5.54 5.82 -10.63
C ASN A 8 -4.90 4.86 -9.61
N ASN A 9 -3.58 4.93 -9.44
CA ASN A 9 -2.83 4.12 -8.48
C ASN A 9 -3.27 4.32 -7.03
N ALA A 10 -3.55 5.56 -6.63
CA ALA A 10 -4.01 5.86 -5.28
C ALA A 10 -5.30 5.11 -4.92
N TYR A 11 -6.30 5.08 -5.81
CA TYR A 11 -7.55 4.34 -5.56
C TYR A 11 -7.33 2.81 -5.54
N MET A 12 -6.36 2.28 -6.30
CA MET A 12 -5.98 0.86 -6.18
C MET A 12 -5.32 0.56 -4.83
N TYR A 13 -4.44 1.44 -4.35
CA TYR A 13 -3.80 1.26 -3.05
C TYR A 13 -4.81 1.36 -1.91
N LEU A 14 -5.73 2.32 -1.96
CA LEU A 14 -6.83 2.42 -1.00
C LEU A 14 -7.66 1.13 -0.95
N PHE A 15 -8.06 0.61 -2.12
CA PHE A 15 -8.77 -0.66 -2.20
C PHE A 15 -7.95 -1.82 -1.61
N ALA A 16 -6.66 -1.91 -1.95
CA ALA A 16 -5.81 -2.98 -1.44
C ALA A 16 -5.66 -2.91 0.10
N LEU A 17 -5.57 -1.71 0.67
CA LEU A 17 -5.39 -1.48 2.10
C LEU A 17 -6.67 -1.72 2.93
N LEU A 18 -7.85 -1.58 2.33
CA LEU A 18 -9.14 -1.66 3.04
C LEU A 18 -9.90 -2.96 2.77
N GLU A 19 -9.88 -3.44 1.53
CA GLU A 19 -10.80 -4.48 1.06
C GLU A 19 -10.12 -5.82 0.78
N THR A 20 -8.79 -5.88 0.86
CA THR A 20 -8.04 -7.09 0.51
C THR A 20 -7.12 -7.53 1.63
N THR A 21 -6.80 -8.83 1.64
CA THR A 21 -5.85 -9.44 2.59
C THR A 21 -5.02 -10.50 1.86
N GLY A 22 -3.95 -10.97 2.52
CA GLY A 22 -3.12 -12.07 2.01
C GLY A 22 -2.44 -11.74 0.68
N LYS A 23 -2.30 -12.73 -0.19
CA LYS A 23 -1.51 -12.61 -1.43
C LYS A 23 -2.01 -11.48 -2.36
N ILE A 24 -3.33 -11.32 -2.49
CA ILE A 24 -3.92 -10.30 -3.38
C ILE A 24 -3.53 -8.89 -2.92
N GLN A 25 -3.54 -8.65 -1.61
CA GLN A 25 -3.10 -7.37 -1.04
C GLN A 25 -1.63 -7.09 -1.37
N LEU A 26 -0.75 -8.08 -1.17
CA LEU A 26 0.67 -7.94 -1.47
C LEU A 26 0.93 -7.67 -2.96
N ASP A 27 0.24 -8.41 -3.84
CA ASP A 27 0.37 -8.25 -5.29
C ASP A 27 -0.07 -6.84 -5.74
N LEU A 28 -1.19 -6.32 -5.22
CA LEU A 28 -1.69 -4.98 -5.55
C LEU A 28 -0.80 -3.86 -5.00
N LEU A 29 -0.21 -4.06 -3.81
CA LEU A 29 0.72 -3.11 -3.20
C LEU A 29 2.14 -3.21 -3.76
N GLY A 30 2.42 -4.19 -4.62
CA GLY A 30 3.75 -4.42 -5.19
C GLY A 30 4.78 -4.90 -4.17
N ILE A 31 4.33 -5.48 -3.05
CA ILE A 31 5.23 -6.02 -2.02
C ILE A 31 5.84 -7.32 -2.54
N THR A 32 7.15 -7.45 -2.37
CA THR A 32 7.93 -8.63 -2.77
C THR A 32 8.84 -9.05 -1.62
N TYR A 33 9.41 -10.25 -1.72
CA TYR A 33 10.37 -10.77 -0.73
C TYR A 33 11.53 -9.79 -0.46
N ASN A 34 11.95 -8.99 -1.44
CA ASN A 34 13.04 -8.03 -1.28
C ASN A 34 12.73 -6.94 -0.25
N HIS A 35 11.45 -6.57 -0.07
CA HIS A 35 11.06 -5.56 0.90
C HIS A 35 11.33 -6.03 2.33
N TYR A 36 11.14 -7.31 2.61
CA TYR A 36 11.43 -7.91 3.92
C TYR A 36 12.94 -8.02 4.23
N ASN A 37 13.81 -7.92 3.22
CA ASN A 37 15.26 -8.07 3.39
C ASN A 37 16.02 -6.75 3.21
N ASN A 38 15.32 -5.65 2.90
CA ASN A 38 15.94 -4.37 2.62
C ASN A 38 15.07 -3.24 3.16
N GLU A 39 15.41 -2.76 4.36
CA GLU A 39 14.70 -1.68 5.04
C GLU A 39 14.60 -0.39 4.20
N ASN A 40 15.64 -0.05 3.44
CA ASN A 40 15.60 1.14 2.58
C ASN A 40 14.56 0.98 1.47
N LEU A 41 14.47 -0.22 0.88
CA LEU A 41 13.44 -0.53 -0.11
C LEU A 41 12.03 -0.50 0.52
N ALA A 42 11.87 -1.08 1.70
CA ALA A 42 10.60 -1.04 2.44
C ALA A 42 10.17 0.39 2.79
N ASN A 43 11.09 1.22 3.28
CA ASN A 43 10.81 2.62 3.64
C ASN A 43 10.44 3.46 2.41
N ASN A 44 11.13 3.27 1.29
CA ASN A 44 10.81 3.93 0.03
C ASN A 44 9.43 3.52 -0.50
N TRP A 45 9.11 2.22 -0.44
CA TRP A 45 7.78 1.70 -0.76
C TRP A 45 6.71 2.36 0.10
N TYR A 46 6.86 2.33 1.43
CA TYR A 46 5.92 2.90 2.39
C TYR A 46 5.66 4.38 2.12
N LYS A 47 6.72 5.19 2.00
CA LYS A 47 6.61 6.62 1.71
C LYS A 47 5.94 6.89 0.38
N ASN A 48 6.23 6.09 -0.65
CA ASN A 48 5.62 6.26 -1.96
C ASN A 48 4.11 6.00 -1.91
N ILE A 49 3.68 4.88 -1.31
CA ILE A 49 2.25 4.58 -1.17
C ILE A 49 1.55 5.67 -0.36
N LYS A 50 2.11 6.08 0.79
CA LYS A 50 1.52 7.11 1.65
C LYS A 50 1.35 8.45 0.93
N ARG A 51 2.37 8.87 0.16
CA ARG A 51 2.33 10.11 -0.65
C ARG A 51 1.28 10.06 -1.75
N GLU A 52 1.07 8.91 -2.39
CA GLU A 52 0.06 8.75 -3.44
C GLU A 52 -1.35 8.90 -2.86
N ILE A 53 -1.62 8.29 -1.70
CA ILE A 53 -2.99 8.26 -1.13
C ILE A 53 -3.35 9.52 -0.33
N ILE A 54 -2.39 10.26 0.24
CA ILE A 54 -2.69 11.36 1.19
C ILE A 54 -3.46 12.53 0.57
N ASN A 55 -3.34 12.75 -0.74
CA ASN A 55 -4.03 13.83 -1.44
C ASN A 55 -5.36 13.39 -2.06
N THR A 56 -5.86 12.20 -1.69
CA THR A 56 -7.14 11.70 -2.20
C THR A 56 -8.30 12.24 -1.37
N GLU A 57 -9.39 12.62 -2.03
CA GLU A 57 -10.66 12.93 -1.39
C GLU A 57 -11.41 11.63 -1.01
N PHE A 58 -10.78 10.78 -0.20
CA PHE A 58 -11.35 9.50 0.22
C PHE A 58 -11.72 9.51 1.71
N ILE A 59 -12.96 9.14 2.02
CA ILE A 59 -13.55 9.31 3.36
C ILE A 59 -12.90 8.44 4.44
N ASN A 60 -12.37 7.26 4.09
CA ASN A 60 -11.69 6.34 5.03
C ASN A 60 -10.15 6.38 4.88
N LEU A 61 -9.57 7.53 4.55
CA LEU A 61 -8.12 7.67 4.36
C LEU A 61 -7.32 7.31 5.63
N ASP A 62 -7.80 7.70 6.80
CA ASP A 62 -7.13 7.42 8.08
C ASP A 62 -7.01 5.91 8.36
N GLU A 63 -8.07 5.16 8.04
CA GLU A 63 -8.08 3.71 8.18
C GLU A 63 -7.10 3.04 7.20
N ALA A 64 -7.05 3.53 5.96
CA ALA A 64 -6.09 3.04 4.98
C ALA A 64 -4.64 3.31 5.43
N ILE A 65 -4.35 4.50 5.95
CA ILE A 65 -3.02 4.85 6.49
C ILE A 65 -2.67 3.95 7.67
N LYS A 66 -3.61 3.69 8.59
CA LYS A 66 -3.40 2.79 9.72
C LYS A 66 -3.08 1.36 9.27
N ASN A 67 -3.75 0.87 8.22
CA ASN A 67 -3.46 -0.46 7.67
C ASN A 67 -2.11 -0.50 6.94
N LEU A 68 -1.73 0.60 6.27
CA LEU A 68 -0.40 0.75 5.68
C LEU A 68 0.70 0.74 6.74
N ASP A 69 0.51 1.47 7.85
CA ASP A 69 1.45 1.53 8.97
C ASP A 69 1.65 0.13 9.59
N LYS A 70 0.56 -0.62 9.81
CA LYS A 70 0.63 -2.01 10.29
C LYS A 70 1.40 -2.92 9.33
N LEU A 71 1.12 -2.84 8.03
CA LEU A 71 1.84 -3.63 7.03
C LEU A 71 3.33 -3.30 7.02
N TYR A 72 3.67 -2.01 7.08
CA TYR A 72 5.06 -1.58 7.13
C TYR A 72 5.78 -2.13 8.37
N SER A 73 5.16 -2.08 9.55
CA SER A 73 5.73 -2.69 10.77
C SER A 73 6.00 -4.18 10.59
N VAL A 74 5.07 -4.93 10.00
CA VAL A 74 5.28 -6.37 9.72
C VAL A 74 6.42 -6.63 8.72
N ILE A 75 6.65 -5.72 7.78
CA ILE A 75 7.73 -5.86 6.78
C ILE A 75 9.11 -5.62 7.41
N ILE A 76 9.24 -4.64 8.30
CA ILE A 76 10.54 -4.28 8.90
C ILE A 76 10.91 -5.11 10.13
N GLY A 77 9.95 -5.82 10.75
CA GLY A 77 10.18 -6.66 11.92
C GLY A 77 10.03 -5.90 13.22
#